data_AF-A0A946QNX3-F1
#
_entry.id   AF-A0A946QNX3-F1
#
_cell.length_a   1.000
_cell.length_b   1.000
_cell.length_c   1.000
_cell.angle_alpha   90.00
_cell.angle_beta   90.00
_cell.angle_gamma   90.00
#
_symmetry.space_group_name_H-M   'P 1'
#
loop_
_entity.id
_entity.type
_entity.pdbx_description
1 polymer ?
#
loop_
_entity_poly.entity_id
_entity_poly.type
_entity_poly.pdbx_seq_one_letter_code
_entity_poly.pdbx_strand_id
1 'polypeptide(L)'
;MNKKLNILIVAILFLSAQHVFGQEWTVPADKENVTNPSEYNLANVKKGKDIYQLNCKSCHGDAGKNNALPLVPVPPDVVSEKMQANTEGGLFYKITAGKGGMPQFETTLSEDDRWRLVNYIMNYNSKNEPVLVDAPPVKAKLLASVNEADKIVEIFAEYENKGEFVKLSGAPIIISAKKAFGNIELGKVLSDENGRAEFAIPENVIGDEEGFVNIVVALEENFEVVPVILDKAKVGKLKEVPKLIRGGEILWSTNENIQPWLLLTYLGAVGAAWLAIGYVVFQILKIRRYSKE
;
A
#
# COMPACT_ATOMS: atom_id res chain seq x y z
N MET A 1 -28.58 -36.84 34.14
CA MET A 1 -27.79 -35.77 33.46
C MET A 1 -27.43 -34.72 34.50
N ASN A 2 -26.14 -34.49 34.70
CA ASN A 2 -25.62 -33.76 35.87
C ASN A 2 -25.99 -32.27 35.77
N LYS A 3 -26.61 -31.67 36.80
CA LYS A 3 -27.02 -30.24 36.78
C LYS A 3 -25.87 -29.30 36.36
N LYS A 4 -24.63 -29.65 36.73
CA LYS A 4 -23.42 -28.91 36.36
C LYS A 4 -23.11 -28.97 34.86
N LEU A 5 -23.43 -30.07 34.19
CA LEU A 5 -23.21 -30.25 32.75
C LEU A 5 -24.21 -29.42 31.93
N ASN A 6 -25.47 -29.35 32.37
CA ASN A 6 -26.47 -28.50 31.72
C ASN A 6 -26.15 -27.01 31.87
N ILE A 7 -25.62 -26.58 33.02
CA ILE A 7 -25.17 -25.19 33.22
C ILE A 7 -23.99 -24.85 32.30
N LEU A 8 -23.05 -25.79 32.12
CA LEU A 8 -21.90 -25.59 31.23
C LEU A 8 -22.33 -25.48 29.75
N ILE A 9 -23.27 -26.32 29.31
CA ILE A 9 -23.80 -26.29 27.94
C ILE A 9 -24.57 -24.98 27.67
N VAL A 10 -25.37 -24.51 28.63
CA VAL A 10 -26.08 -23.23 28.52
C VAL A 10 -25.09 -22.05 28.47
N ALA A 11 -24.02 -22.08 29.26
CA ALA A 11 -22.99 -21.04 29.24
C ALA A 11 -22.22 -21.01 27.90
N ILE A 12 -21.92 -22.17 27.32
CA ILE A 12 -21.25 -22.28 26.01
C ILE A 12 -22.16 -21.81 24.87
N LEU A 13 -23.47 -22.13 24.94
CA LEU A 13 -24.48 -21.61 24.00
C LEU A 13 -24.70 -20.10 24.14
N PHE A 14 -24.54 -19.54 25.35
CA PHE A 14 -24.60 -18.09 25.57
C PHE A 14 -23.35 -17.37 25.05
N LEU A 15 -22.17 -18.01 25.12
CA LEU A 15 -20.95 -17.47 24.53
C LEU A 15 -20.94 -17.52 22.99
N SER A 16 -21.56 -18.53 22.36
CA SER A 16 -21.65 -18.62 20.90
C SER A 16 -22.74 -17.72 20.29
N ALA A 17 -23.68 -17.23 21.10
CA ALA A 17 -24.71 -16.29 20.69
C ALA A 17 -24.24 -14.81 20.66
N GLN A 18 -22.97 -14.53 20.97
CA GLN A 18 -22.36 -13.25 20.63
C GLN A 18 -22.06 -13.18 19.12
N HIS A 19 -23.12 -13.25 18.32
CA HIS A 19 -23.07 -12.58 17.03
C HIS A 19 -22.80 -11.11 17.34
N VAL A 20 -21.61 -10.66 16.94
CA VAL A 20 -21.23 -9.26 16.92
C VAL A 20 -22.25 -8.56 16.02
N PHE A 21 -23.34 -8.07 16.62
CA PHE A 21 -24.19 -7.08 15.99
C PHE A 21 -23.29 -5.89 15.74
N GLY A 22 -22.80 -5.76 14.50
CA GLY A 22 -22.09 -4.57 14.07
C GLY A 22 -22.97 -3.38 14.43
N GLN A 23 -22.47 -2.51 15.31
CA GLN A 23 -23.29 -1.42 15.83
C GLN A 23 -23.81 -0.56 14.68
N GLU A 24 -25.12 -0.60 14.47
CA GLU A 24 -25.81 0.23 13.48
C GLU A 24 -25.42 1.70 13.70
N TRP A 25 -24.96 2.37 12.64
CA TRP A 25 -24.52 3.76 12.72
C TRP A 25 -25.72 4.67 12.54
N THR A 26 -26.41 4.91 13.65
CA THR A 26 -27.51 5.86 13.73
C THR A 26 -26.98 7.29 13.66
N VAL A 27 -27.57 8.09 12.79
CA VAL A 27 -27.29 9.52 12.67
C VAL A 27 -28.42 10.28 13.38
N PRO A 28 -28.11 11.29 14.20
CA PRO A 28 -29.14 12.15 14.79
C PRO A 28 -30.00 12.82 13.71
N ALA A 29 -31.31 12.89 13.92
CA ALA A 29 -32.27 13.40 12.92
C ALA A 29 -32.02 14.87 12.53
N ASP A 30 -31.43 15.68 13.42
CA ASP A 30 -31.03 17.06 13.15
C ASP A 30 -29.85 17.15 12.17
N LYS A 31 -29.01 16.11 12.09
CA LYS A 31 -27.87 16.02 11.18
C LYS A 31 -28.22 15.33 9.87
N GLU A 32 -29.16 14.39 9.91
CA GLU A 32 -29.57 13.62 8.74
C GLU A 32 -30.25 14.46 7.66
N ASN A 33 -30.97 15.51 8.05
CA ASN A 33 -31.72 16.39 7.16
C ASN A 33 -30.92 17.61 6.67
N VAL A 34 -29.63 17.68 6.94
CA VAL A 34 -28.77 18.76 6.44
C VAL A 34 -28.45 18.49 4.97
N THR A 35 -28.65 19.50 4.13
CA THR A 35 -28.36 19.42 2.68
C THR A 35 -26.99 20.02 2.39
N ASN A 36 -26.36 19.54 1.33
CA ASN A 36 -25.07 20.04 0.90
C ASN A 36 -25.15 21.51 0.43
N PRO A 37 -24.43 22.46 1.05
CA PRO A 37 -24.40 23.86 0.59
C PRO A 37 -23.57 24.04 -0.69
N SER A 38 -22.69 23.08 -1.03
CA SER A 38 -21.88 23.13 -2.24
C SER A 38 -22.63 22.57 -3.44
N GLU A 39 -22.59 23.31 -4.56
CA GLU A 39 -23.27 22.90 -5.79
C GLU A 39 -22.76 21.55 -6.32
N TYR A 40 -23.67 20.68 -6.72
CA TYR A 40 -23.35 19.40 -7.35
C TYR A 40 -22.93 19.63 -8.82
N ASN A 41 -21.65 19.91 -9.02
CA ASN A 41 -21.04 20.20 -10.32
C ASN A 41 -19.68 19.48 -10.47
N LEU A 42 -19.13 19.48 -11.69
CA LEU A 42 -17.91 18.73 -12.01
C LEU A 42 -16.71 19.17 -11.17
N ALA A 43 -16.58 20.48 -10.90
CA ALA A 43 -15.46 21.00 -10.12
C ALA A 43 -15.48 20.50 -8.68
N ASN A 44 -16.64 20.54 -8.02
CA ASN A 44 -16.80 20.08 -6.65
C ASN A 44 -16.70 18.55 -6.54
N VAL A 45 -17.29 17.80 -7.50
CA VAL A 45 -17.17 16.34 -7.55
C VAL A 45 -15.71 15.91 -7.77
N LYS A 46 -14.98 16.57 -8.68
CA LYS A 46 -13.55 16.29 -8.92
C LYS A 46 -12.70 16.58 -7.68
N LYS A 47 -12.94 17.71 -7.02
CA LYS A 47 -12.25 18.04 -5.77
C LYS A 47 -12.54 17.00 -4.67
N GLY A 48 -13.79 16.54 -4.58
CA GLY A 48 -14.18 15.44 -3.69
C GLY A 48 -13.46 14.13 -4.00
N LYS A 49 -13.29 13.79 -5.29
CA LYS A 49 -12.50 12.63 -5.74
C LYS A 49 -11.05 12.69 -5.26
N ASP A 50 -10.39 13.83 -5.43
CA ASP A 50 -9.00 14.01 -4.99
C ASP A 50 -8.87 13.80 -3.48
N ILE A 51 -9.82 14.32 -2.70
CA ILE A 51 -9.87 14.14 -1.24
C ILE A 51 -10.09 12.67 -0.88
N TYR A 52 -11.00 11.98 -1.59
CA TYR A 52 -11.27 10.56 -1.40
C TYR A 52 -10.04 9.71 -1.64
N GLN A 53 -9.31 9.97 -2.74
CA GLN A 53 -8.09 9.23 -3.08
C GLN A 53 -7.01 9.36 -2.00
N LEU A 54 -6.88 10.54 -1.39
CA LEU A 54 -5.87 10.80 -0.37
C LEU A 54 -6.25 10.24 1.02
N ASN A 55 -7.53 10.31 1.39
CA ASN A 55 -7.95 10.10 2.78
C ASN A 55 -8.83 8.86 3.01
N CYS A 56 -9.49 8.36 1.97
CA CYS A 56 -10.55 7.35 2.10
C CYS A 56 -10.24 6.04 1.36
N LYS A 57 -9.59 6.13 0.19
CA LYS A 57 -9.28 4.99 -0.70
C LYS A 57 -8.52 3.88 0.00
N SER A 58 -7.61 4.20 0.92
CA SER A 58 -6.82 3.18 1.64
C SER A 58 -7.68 2.18 2.41
N CYS A 59 -8.88 2.58 2.86
CA CYS A 59 -9.80 1.73 3.61
C CYS A 59 -11.06 1.37 2.81
N HIS A 60 -11.59 2.26 1.96
CA HIS A 60 -12.81 2.01 1.18
C HIS A 60 -12.56 1.41 -0.21
N GLY A 61 -11.33 1.46 -0.73
CA GLY A 61 -10.97 0.94 -2.05
C GLY A 61 -11.35 1.87 -3.21
N ASP A 62 -11.09 1.44 -4.44
CA ASP A 62 -11.60 2.10 -5.64
C ASP A 62 -13.10 1.84 -5.78
N ALA A 63 -13.83 2.79 -6.38
CA ALA A 63 -15.26 2.67 -6.58
C ALA A 63 -15.63 1.38 -7.34
N GLY A 64 -16.49 0.55 -6.72
CA GLY A 64 -16.95 -0.72 -7.29
C GLY A 64 -15.99 -1.90 -7.16
N LYS A 65 -14.79 -1.71 -6.60
CA LYS A 65 -13.80 -2.78 -6.43
C LYS A 65 -13.79 -3.38 -5.02
N ASN A 66 -14.53 -2.79 -4.08
CA ASN A 66 -14.40 -3.00 -2.64
C ASN A 66 -12.93 -2.85 -2.17
N ASN A 67 -12.70 -2.90 -0.86
CA ASN A 67 -11.34 -3.05 -0.34
C ASN A 67 -11.12 -4.47 0.19
N ALA A 68 -9.98 -5.06 -0.15
CA ALA A 68 -9.58 -6.40 0.29
C ALA A 68 -8.93 -6.41 1.69
N LEU A 69 -8.74 -5.24 2.31
CA LEU A 69 -8.21 -5.18 3.68
C LEU A 69 -9.17 -5.88 4.67
N PRO A 70 -8.66 -6.76 5.57
CA PRO A 70 -9.47 -7.50 6.53
C PRO A 70 -9.90 -6.63 7.72
N LEU A 71 -10.62 -5.55 7.45
CA LEU A 71 -11.16 -4.64 8.46
C LEU A 71 -12.44 -5.20 9.07
N VAL A 72 -12.66 -4.94 10.37
CA VAL A 72 -13.85 -5.40 11.09
C VAL A 72 -14.52 -4.21 11.80
N PRO A 73 -15.72 -3.79 11.39
CA PRO A 73 -16.45 -4.24 10.19
C PRO A 73 -15.76 -3.76 8.90
N VAL A 74 -15.97 -4.49 7.80
CA VAL A 74 -15.51 -4.09 6.48
C VAL A 74 -16.25 -2.80 6.08
N PRO A 75 -15.55 -1.72 5.71
CA PRO A 75 -16.20 -0.51 5.23
C PRO A 75 -16.96 -0.79 3.93
N PRO A 76 -18.15 -0.22 3.74
CA PRO A 76 -18.89 -0.39 2.49
C PRO A 76 -18.16 0.29 1.33
N ASP A 77 -18.26 -0.33 0.14
CA ASP A 77 -17.86 0.30 -1.12
C ASP A 77 -18.67 1.57 -1.35
N VAL A 78 -18.04 2.60 -1.92
CA VAL A 78 -18.71 3.86 -2.25
C VAL A 78 -19.87 3.69 -3.21
N VAL A 79 -19.86 2.70 -4.11
CA VAL A 79 -20.99 2.46 -5.04
C VAL A 79 -22.06 1.53 -4.46
N SER A 80 -21.82 0.95 -3.28
CA SER A 80 -22.75 -0.02 -2.70
C SER A 80 -24.09 0.62 -2.32
N GLU A 81 -25.18 -0.16 -2.42
CA GLU A 81 -26.51 0.28 -1.98
C GLU A 81 -26.51 0.76 -0.53
N LYS A 82 -25.74 0.10 0.34
CA LYS A 82 -25.58 0.50 1.75
C LYS A 82 -24.97 1.89 1.91
N MET A 83 -24.01 2.27 1.06
CA MET A 83 -23.46 3.63 1.06
C MET A 83 -24.47 4.62 0.48
N GLN A 84 -25.09 4.28 -0.66
CA GLN A 84 -25.99 5.16 -1.39
C GLN A 84 -27.37 5.35 -0.73
N ALA A 85 -27.71 4.53 0.26
CA ALA A 85 -28.89 4.68 1.10
C ALA A 85 -28.79 5.85 2.11
N ASN A 86 -27.60 6.41 2.34
CA ASN A 86 -27.41 7.52 3.27
C ASN A 86 -27.84 8.85 2.64
N THR A 87 -28.35 9.77 3.46
CA THR A 87 -28.57 11.16 3.05
C THR A 87 -27.24 11.93 2.99
N GLU A 88 -27.23 13.09 2.32
CA GLU A 88 -26.04 13.96 2.26
C GLU A 88 -25.56 14.37 3.66
N GLY A 89 -26.47 14.86 4.52
CA GLY A 89 -26.19 15.20 5.91
C GLY A 89 -25.75 13.98 6.73
N GLY A 90 -26.34 12.81 6.44
CA GLY A 90 -25.91 11.53 7.02
C GLY A 90 -24.45 11.21 6.70
N LEU A 91 -24.07 11.29 5.43
CA LEU A 91 -22.68 11.08 4.99
C LEU A 91 -21.75 12.13 5.62
N PHE A 92 -22.12 13.40 5.58
CA PHE A 92 -21.35 14.49 6.16
C PHE A 92 -21.09 14.28 7.66
N TYR A 93 -22.11 13.90 8.42
CA TYR A 93 -21.97 13.59 9.85
C TYR A 93 -21.03 12.40 10.08
N LYS A 94 -21.18 11.33 9.29
CA LYS A 94 -20.34 10.14 9.42
C LYS A 94 -18.86 10.43 9.14
N ILE A 95 -18.58 11.25 8.11
CA ILE A 95 -17.22 11.72 7.79
C ILE A 95 -16.68 12.62 8.92
N THR A 96 -17.51 13.53 9.42
CA THR A 96 -17.10 14.51 10.44
C THR A 96 -16.76 13.82 11.76
N ALA A 97 -17.69 13.01 12.28
CA ALA A 97 -17.58 12.43 13.63
C ALA A 97 -16.80 11.10 13.70
N GLY A 98 -16.77 10.32 12.61
CA GLY A 98 -16.21 8.97 12.62
C GLY A 98 -16.98 8.00 13.54
N LYS A 99 -16.64 6.72 13.50
CA LYS A 99 -17.16 5.69 14.43
C LYS A 99 -16.29 4.44 14.43
N GLY A 100 -15.89 3.98 15.61
CA GLY A 100 -15.13 2.74 15.77
C GLY A 100 -13.80 2.78 15.01
N GLY A 101 -13.67 1.93 13.98
CA GLY A 101 -12.49 1.87 13.13
C GLY A 101 -12.38 2.98 12.06
N MET A 102 -13.44 3.77 11.85
CA MET A 102 -13.39 4.93 10.95
C MET A 102 -12.98 6.18 11.75
N PRO A 103 -11.85 6.84 11.40
CA PRO A 103 -11.41 8.05 12.08
C PRO A 103 -12.36 9.22 11.82
N GLN A 104 -12.31 10.21 12.70
CA GLN A 104 -12.99 11.50 12.51
C GLN A 104 -12.18 12.40 11.58
N PHE A 105 -12.85 13.17 10.72
CA PHE A 105 -12.20 14.09 9.78
C PHE A 105 -12.53 15.57 10.06
N GLU A 106 -13.20 15.87 11.17
CA GLU A 106 -13.55 17.24 11.54
C GLU A 106 -12.35 18.19 11.61
N THR A 107 -11.22 17.69 12.13
CA THR A 107 -10.00 18.46 12.39
C THR A 107 -8.98 18.40 11.24
N THR A 108 -9.14 17.46 10.30
CA THR A 108 -8.18 17.24 9.20
C THR A 108 -8.66 17.77 7.86
N LEU A 109 -9.98 17.83 7.63
CA LEU A 109 -10.60 18.37 6.43
C LEU A 109 -11.45 19.58 6.76
N SER A 110 -11.44 20.61 5.90
CA SER A 110 -12.35 21.74 6.04
C SER A 110 -13.81 21.29 5.84
N GLU A 111 -14.77 22.05 6.38
CA GLU A 111 -16.19 21.75 6.18
C GLU A 111 -16.57 21.71 4.69
N ASP A 112 -16.09 22.67 3.90
CA ASP A 112 -16.29 22.70 2.45
C ASP A 112 -15.73 21.46 1.76
N ASP A 113 -14.54 21.00 2.17
CA ASP A 113 -13.92 19.80 1.61
C ASP A 113 -14.70 18.53 1.97
N ARG A 114 -15.24 18.43 3.19
CA ARG A 114 -16.14 17.33 3.59
C ARG A 114 -17.42 17.33 2.75
N TRP A 115 -17.99 18.50 2.46
CA TRP A 115 -19.17 18.61 1.58
C TRP A 115 -18.86 18.27 0.11
N ARG A 116 -17.68 18.65 -0.39
CA ARG A 116 -17.22 18.23 -1.73
C ARG A 116 -16.98 16.74 -1.81
N LEU A 117 -16.46 16.12 -0.75
CA LEU A 117 -16.32 14.68 -0.63
C LEU A 117 -17.70 13.98 -0.68
N VAL A 118 -18.72 14.55 -0.02
CA VAL A 118 -20.10 14.06 -0.15
C VAL A 118 -20.59 14.13 -1.59
N ASN A 119 -20.34 15.22 -2.32
CA ASN A 119 -20.69 15.32 -3.75
C ASN A 119 -20.05 14.20 -4.59
N TYR A 120 -18.80 13.83 -4.31
CA TYR A 120 -18.17 12.68 -4.96
C TYR A 120 -18.85 11.34 -4.64
N ILE A 121 -19.22 11.09 -3.38
CA ILE A 121 -19.94 9.87 -3.01
C ILE A 121 -21.33 9.84 -3.68
N MET A 122 -22.01 10.98 -3.70
CA MET A 122 -23.35 11.14 -4.28
C MET A 122 -23.36 11.08 -5.82
N ASN A 123 -22.20 11.15 -6.48
CA ASN A 123 -22.07 10.96 -7.91
C ASN A 123 -22.44 9.53 -8.35
N TYR A 124 -22.35 8.55 -7.46
CA TYR A 124 -22.75 7.17 -7.71
C TYR A 124 -24.19 6.87 -7.29
N ASN A 125 -24.93 7.87 -6.80
CA ASN A 125 -26.32 7.70 -6.39
C ASN A 125 -27.23 7.64 -7.62
N SER A 126 -28.12 6.64 -7.69
CA SER A 126 -29.05 6.48 -8.82
C SER A 126 -30.05 7.63 -8.98
N LYS A 127 -30.24 8.46 -7.95
CA LYS A 127 -31.10 9.65 -8.00
C LYS A 127 -30.45 10.85 -8.69
N ASN A 128 -29.12 10.86 -8.80
CA ASN A 128 -28.36 11.96 -9.37
C ASN A 128 -27.86 11.59 -10.76
N GLU A 129 -27.81 12.57 -11.66
CA GLU A 129 -27.08 12.40 -12.91
C GLU A 129 -25.58 12.39 -12.60
N PRO A 130 -24.82 11.37 -13.02
CA PRO A 130 -23.39 11.31 -12.75
C PRO A 130 -22.68 12.42 -13.53
N VAL A 131 -22.07 13.35 -12.81
CA VAL A 131 -21.33 14.48 -13.40
C VAL A 131 -19.89 14.07 -13.71
N LEU A 132 -19.33 13.18 -12.89
CA LEU A 132 -18.04 12.56 -13.10
C LEU A 132 -18.27 11.09 -13.50
N VAL A 133 -18.31 10.83 -14.80
CA VAL A 133 -18.30 9.47 -15.33
C VAL A 133 -16.85 9.09 -15.56
N ASP A 134 -16.28 8.34 -14.62
CA ASP A 134 -15.02 7.65 -14.88
C ASP A 134 -15.29 6.64 -16.00
N ALA A 135 -14.64 6.82 -17.16
CA ALA A 135 -14.80 5.91 -18.28
C ALA A 135 -14.48 4.48 -17.79
N PRO A 136 -15.31 3.47 -18.10
CA PRO A 136 -15.00 2.10 -17.73
C PRO A 136 -13.60 1.77 -18.26
N PRO A 137 -12.74 1.15 -17.44
CA PRO A 137 -11.35 0.99 -17.80
C PRO A 137 -11.27 0.18 -19.08
N VAL A 138 -10.73 0.81 -20.12
CA VAL A 138 -10.63 0.18 -21.43
C VAL A 138 -9.47 -0.81 -21.36
N LYS A 139 -9.70 -2.07 -21.76
CA LYS A 139 -8.62 -3.05 -21.87
C LYS A 139 -7.61 -2.55 -22.88
N ALA A 140 -6.37 -2.39 -22.46
CA ALA A 140 -5.31 -1.94 -23.34
C ALA A 140 -4.09 -2.85 -23.26
N LYS A 141 -3.40 -2.94 -24.39
CA LYS A 141 -2.15 -3.66 -24.57
C LYS A 141 -1.04 -2.63 -24.69
N LEU A 142 0.00 -2.84 -23.89
CA LEU A 142 1.18 -2.00 -23.88
C LEU A 142 2.37 -2.84 -24.33
N LEU A 143 3.18 -2.28 -25.23
CA LEU A 143 4.48 -2.80 -25.60
C LEU A 143 5.50 -1.70 -25.34
N ALA A 144 6.65 -2.07 -24.77
CA ALA A 144 7.72 -1.13 -24.53
C ALA A 144 9.07 -1.78 -24.86
N SER A 145 10.02 -0.97 -25.30
CA SER A 145 11.39 -1.35 -25.57
C SER A 145 12.32 -0.24 -25.10
N VAL A 146 13.51 -0.59 -24.61
CA VAL A 146 14.54 0.39 -24.27
C VAL A 146 15.64 0.35 -25.30
N ASN A 147 15.94 1.51 -25.88
CA ASN A 147 17.20 1.74 -26.58
C ASN A 147 18.26 2.14 -25.55
N GLU A 148 19.19 1.23 -25.27
CA GLU A 148 20.23 1.43 -24.26
C GLU A 148 21.29 2.47 -24.66
N ALA A 149 21.54 2.65 -25.97
CA ALA A 149 22.53 3.59 -26.47
C ALA A 149 22.08 5.03 -26.26
N ASP A 150 20.82 5.30 -26.60
CA ASP A 150 20.23 6.64 -26.53
C ASP A 150 19.50 6.89 -25.20
N LYS A 151 19.36 5.85 -24.36
CA LYS A 151 18.58 5.86 -23.10
C LYS A 151 17.13 6.31 -23.30
N ILE A 152 16.53 5.90 -24.41
CA ILE A 152 15.14 6.21 -24.77
C ILE A 152 14.29 4.97 -24.57
N VAL A 153 13.13 5.14 -23.93
CA VAL A 153 12.07 4.13 -23.88
C VAL A 153 11.07 4.43 -24.98
N GLU A 154 10.93 3.49 -25.91
CA GLU A 154 9.90 3.51 -26.93
C GLU A 154 8.70 2.69 -26.45
N ILE A 155 7.52 3.29 -26.52
CA ILE A 155 6.30 2.73 -25.95
C ILE A 155 5.22 2.77 -27.01
N PHE A 156 4.42 1.71 -27.05
CA PHE A 156 3.31 1.51 -27.97
C PHE A 156 2.09 1.08 -27.17
N ALA A 157 1.02 1.86 -27.26
CA ALA A 157 -0.24 1.60 -26.57
C ALA A 157 -1.38 1.39 -27.58
N GLU A 158 -2.09 0.28 -27.40
CA GLU A 158 -3.29 -0.09 -28.16
C GLU A 158 -4.42 -0.40 -27.17
N TYR A 159 -5.66 -0.09 -27.53
CA TYR A 159 -6.83 -0.40 -26.71
C TYR A 159 -7.81 -1.29 -27.48
N GLU A 160 -8.51 -2.15 -26.75
CA GLU A 160 -9.49 -3.07 -27.31
C GLU A 160 -10.83 -2.36 -27.49
N ASN A 161 -11.28 -2.24 -28.74
CA ASN A 161 -12.61 -1.77 -29.10
C ASN A 161 -13.37 -2.90 -29.81
N LYS A 162 -14.35 -3.49 -29.13
CA LYS A 162 -15.24 -4.53 -29.70
C LYS A 162 -14.51 -5.70 -30.40
N GLY A 163 -13.34 -6.09 -29.87
CA GLY A 163 -12.53 -7.20 -30.40
C GLY A 163 -11.45 -6.81 -31.41
N GLU A 164 -11.32 -5.53 -31.76
CA GLU A 164 -10.22 -5.00 -32.57
C GLU A 164 -9.32 -4.08 -31.72
N PHE A 165 -8.00 -4.21 -31.89
CA PHE A 165 -7.03 -3.34 -31.23
C PHE A 165 -6.88 -2.05 -32.04
N VAL A 166 -7.32 -0.94 -31.46
CA VAL A 166 -7.21 0.41 -32.02
C VAL A 166 -6.09 1.15 -31.30
N LYS A 167 -5.32 1.96 -32.03
CA LYS A 167 -4.20 2.72 -31.47
C LYS A 167 -4.70 3.73 -30.45
N LEU A 168 -4.05 3.80 -29.30
CA LEU A 168 -4.47 4.65 -28.19
C LEU A 168 -3.73 6.00 -28.24
N SER A 169 -4.37 7.03 -28.79
CA SER A 169 -3.82 8.39 -28.89
C SER A 169 -4.12 9.23 -27.64
N GLY A 170 -3.16 10.05 -27.22
CA GLY A 170 -3.31 11.00 -26.11
C GLY A 170 -3.42 10.35 -24.73
N ALA A 171 -3.04 9.08 -24.57
CA ALA A 171 -3.08 8.41 -23.28
C ALA A 171 -1.85 8.77 -22.44
N PRO A 172 -2.05 9.14 -21.16
CA PRO A 172 -0.95 9.39 -20.23
C PRO A 172 -0.31 8.06 -19.80
N ILE A 173 0.97 7.93 -20.12
CA ILE A 173 1.83 6.80 -19.78
C ILE A 173 2.79 7.23 -18.68
N ILE A 174 2.80 6.48 -17.58
CA ILE A 174 3.68 6.67 -16.44
C ILE A 174 4.86 5.71 -16.58
N ILE A 175 6.07 6.26 -16.47
CA ILE A 175 7.31 5.51 -16.57
C ILE A 175 7.99 5.56 -15.22
N SER A 176 8.30 4.40 -14.67
CA SER A 176 8.83 4.26 -13.32
C SER A 176 10.06 3.34 -13.29
N ALA A 177 10.94 3.55 -12.31
CA ALA A 177 11.99 2.60 -11.97
C ALA A 177 11.55 1.73 -10.79
N LYS A 178 11.55 0.41 -10.95
CA LYS A 178 11.25 -0.54 -9.88
C LYS A 178 12.40 -0.59 -8.88
N LYS A 179 12.10 -0.35 -7.61
CA LYS A 179 13.01 -0.43 -6.47
C LYS A 179 12.48 -1.42 -5.43
N ALA A 180 13.28 -1.69 -4.38
CA ALA A 180 12.92 -2.66 -3.34
C ALA A 180 11.64 -2.27 -2.55
N PHE A 181 11.35 -0.98 -2.43
CA PHE A 181 10.21 -0.44 -1.65
C PHE A 181 9.06 0.08 -2.51
N GLY A 182 9.03 -0.26 -3.81
CA GLY A 182 8.02 0.20 -4.74
C GLY A 182 8.60 0.82 -6.01
N ASN A 183 7.73 1.48 -6.78
CA ASN A 183 8.09 2.11 -8.04
C ASN A 183 8.35 3.60 -7.82
N ILE A 184 9.49 4.09 -8.31
CA ILE A 184 9.81 5.52 -8.33
C ILE A 184 9.42 6.07 -9.70
N GLU A 185 8.49 7.01 -9.74
CA GLU A 185 8.08 7.68 -10.98
C GLU A 185 9.24 8.50 -11.56
N LEU A 186 9.60 8.23 -12.81
CA LEU A 186 10.63 8.95 -13.57
C LEU A 186 10.02 10.10 -14.38
N GLY A 187 8.80 9.92 -14.87
CA GLY A 187 8.06 10.92 -15.63
C GLY A 187 6.79 10.38 -16.29
N LYS A 188 6.05 11.30 -16.91
CA LYS A 188 4.81 11.02 -17.67
C LYS A 188 4.94 11.51 -19.10
N VAL A 189 4.44 10.72 -20.05
CA VAL A 189 4.42 11.07 -21.48
C VAL A 189 3.03 10.77 -22.05
N LEU A 190 2.58 11.61 -22.98
CA LEU A 190 1.35 11.38 -23.74
C LEU A 190 1.67 10.62 -25.02
N SER A 191 0.85 9.64 -25.38
CA SER A 191 0.96 8.98 -26.68
C SER A 191 0.55 9.89 -27.83
N ASP A 192 1.22 9.75 -28.97
CA ASP A 192 0.93 10.43 -30.23
C ASP A 192 -0.31 9.85 -30.94
N GLU A 193 -0.66 10.40 -32.10
CA GLU A 193 -1.78 9.95 -32.94
C GLU A 193 -1.65 8.47 -33.39
N ASN A 194 -0.44 7.90 -33.33
CA ASN A 194 -0.15 6.52 -33.64
C ASN A 194 -0.10 5.61 -32.40
N GLY A 195 -0.39 6.13 -31.21
CA GLY A 195 -0.28 5.40 -29.95
C GLY A 195 1.16 5.16 -29.50
N ARG A 196 2.14 5.88 -30.06
CA ARG A 196 3.55 5.81 -29.71
C ARG A 196 3.90 6.89 -28.70
N ALA A 197 4.81 6.58 -27.78
CA ALA A 197 5.42 7.55 -26.89
C ALA A 197 6.91 7.26 -26.77
N GLU A 198 7.70 8.32 -26.75
CA GLU A 198 9.13 8.26 -26.52
C GLU A 198 9.46 9.01 -25.23
N PHE A 199 10.29 8.40 -24.39
CA PHE A 199 10.74 9.03 -23.16
C PHE A 199 12.23 8.87 -22.97
N ALA A 200 12.93 9.99 -22.86
CA ALA A 200 14.34 10.01 -22.50
C ALA A 200 14.49 9.80 -20.99
N ILE A 201 15.22 8.76 -20.60
CA ILE A 201 15.47 8.45 -19.19
C ILE A 201 16.43 9.50 -18.61
N PRO A 202 16.06 10.16 -17.50
CA PRO A 202 16.93 11.14 -16.85
C PRO A 202 18.29 10.56 -16.46
N GLU A 203 19.37 11.33 -16.61
CA GLU A 203 20.71 10.86 -16.25
C GLU A 203 20.94 10.63 -14.76
N ASN A 204 20.03 11.08 -13.89
CA ASN A 204 20.16 10.93 -12.44
C ASN A 204 19.63 9.59 -11.92
N VAL A 205 19.13 8.72 -12.79
CA VAL A 205 18.62 7.40 -12.37
C VAL A 205 19.78 6.52 -11.93
N ILE A 206 19.73 6.08 -10.67
CA ILE A 206 20.74 5.21 -10.06
C ILE A 206 20.38 3.76 -10.34
N GLY A 207 21.29 3.01 -10.96
CA GLY A 207 21.18 1.58 -11.21
C GLY A 207 21.65 0.72 -10.03
N ASP A 208 21.71 -0.59 -10.26
CA ASP A 208 22.41 -1.52 -9.38
C ASP A 208 23.95 -1.39 -9.52
N GLU A 209 24.69 -2.35 -8.98
CA GLU A 209 26.16 -2.37 -9.00
C GLU A 209 26.75 -2.38 -10.43
N GLU A 210 25.97 -2.85 -11.41
CA GLU A 210 26.35 -2.93 -12.82
C GLU A 210 25.68 -1.83 -13.68
N GLY A 211 24.85 -0.99 -13.05
CA GLY A 211 24.14 0.13 -13.69
C GLY A 211 22.79 -0.26 -14.30
N PHE A 212 22.27 -1.44 -14.00
CA PHE A 212 20.96 -1.87 -14.50
C PHE A 212 19.81 -1.27 -13.70
N VAL A 213 18.71 -0.99 -14.42
CA VAL A 213 17.47 -0.48 -13.86
C VAL A 213 16.33 -1.31 -14.44
N ASN A 214 15.42 -1.75 -13.58
CA ASN A 214 14.16 -2.35 -14.02
C ASN A 214 13.16 -1.23 -14.27
N ILE A 215 12.77 -1.03 -15.52
CA ILE A 215 11.83 0.02 -15.92
C ILE A 215 10.42 -0.57 -15.98
N VAL A 216 9.46 0.11 -15.38
CA VAL A 216 8.04 -0.26 -15.38
C VAL A 216 7.29 0.81 -16.15
N VAL A 217 6.58 0.39 -17.19
CA VAL A 217 5.72 1.26 -17.99
C VAL A 217 4.28 0.87 -17.70
N ALA A 218 3.48 1.84 -17.27
CA ALA A 218 2.08 1.67 -16.92
C ALA A 218 1.23 2.81 -17.49
N LEU A 219 -0.03 2.53 -17.82
CA LEU A 219 -1.01 3.54 -18.17
C LEU A 219 -1.72 4.06 -16.90
N GLU A 220 -2.27 5.27 -16.93
CA GLU A 220 -3.05 5.80 -15.80
C GLU A 220 -4.31 4.96 -15.51
N GLU A 221 -4.91 5.18 -14.33
CA GLU A 221 -6.00 4.39 -13.72
C GLU A 221 -7.25 4.18 -14.62
N ASN A 222 -7.35 4.92 -15.73
CA ASN A 222 -8.42 4.83 -16.72
C ASN A 222 -8.30 3.62 -17.68
N PHE A 223 -7.22 2.83 -17.61
CA PHE A 223 -6.99 1.68 -18.50
C PHE A 223 -6.71 0.39 -17.71
N GLU A 224 -7.34 -0.71 -18.11
CA GLU A 224 -7.05 -2.04 -17.56
C GLU A 224 -5.91 -2.67 -18.37
N VAL A 225 -4.67 -2.49 -17.92
CA VAL A 225 -3.45 -2.91 -18.62
C VAL A 225 -2.52 -3.66 -17.69
N VAL A 226 -1.93 -4.75 -18.19
CA VAL A 226 -0.80 -5.40 -17.51
C VAL A 226 0.45 -4.53 -17.73
N PRO A 227 1.06 -3.99 -16.66
CA PRO A 227 2.23 -3.13 -16.80
C PRO A 227 3.38 -3.90 -17.44
N VAL A 228 4.11 -3.24 -18.35
CA VAL A 228 5.28 -3.82 -19.01
C VAL A 228 6.49 -3.56 -18.12
N ILE A 229 7.17 -4.63 -17.73
CA ILE A 229 8.41 -4.56 -16.96
C ILE A 229 9.56 -4.91 -17.91
N LEU A 230 10.45 -3.94 -18.11
CA LEU A 230 11.69 -4.10 -18.86
C LEU A 230 12.79 -4.36 -17.84
N ASP A 231 13.13 -5.64 -17.69
CA ASP A 231 14.15 -6.09 -16.76
C ASP A 231 15.55 -5.77 -17.31
N LYS A 232 16.44 -5.33 -16.42
CA LYS A 232 17.87 -5.11 -16.70
C LYS A 232 18.18 -4.14 -17.85
N ALA A 233 17.52 -2.99 -17.90
CA ALA A 233 17.93 -1.93 -18.83
C ALA A 233 19.22 -1.25 -18.35
N LYS A 234 20.28 -1.23 -19.16
CA LYS A 234 21.60 -0.63 -18.80
C LYS A 234 21.61 0.89 -18.98
N VAL A 235 20.74 1.58 -18.26
CA VAL A 235 20.50 3.03 -18.41
C VAL A 235 20.87 3.83 -17.16
N GLY A 236 21.09 3.15 -16.03
CA GLY A 236 21.37 3.78 -14.75
C GLY A 236 22.84 4.16 -14.58
N LYS A 237 23.09 5.23 -13.81
CA LYS A 237 24.41 5.50 -13.26
C LYS A 237 24.77 4.42 -12.25
N LEU A 238 26.04 4.02 -12.27
CA LEU A 238 26.60 3.15 -11.24
C LEU A 238 26.34 3.79 -9.88
N LYS A 239 25.79 3.01 -8.95
CA LYS A 239 25.67 3.47 -7.57
C LYS A 239 27.08 3.69 -7.03
N GLU A 240 27.42 4.95 -6.76
CA GLU A 240 28.63 5.24 -6.01
C GLU A 240 28.48 4.60 -4.64
N VAL A 241 29.13 3.46 -4.43
CA VAL A 241 29.25 2.88 -3.11
C VAL A 241 30.13 3.88 -2.36
N PRO A 242 29.60 4.59 -1.34
CA PRO A 242 30.45 5.47 -0.56
C PRO A 242 31.61 4.61 -0.10
N LYS A 243 32.85 5.09 -0.29
CA LYS A 243 34.00 4.45 0.33
C LYS A 243 33.71 4.45 1.82
N LEU A 244 33.23 3.31 2.33
CA LEU A 244 33.04 3.09 3.74
C LEU A 244 34.33 3.54 4.40
N ILE A 245 34.21 4.35 5.45
CA ILE A 245 35.36 4.90 6.14
C ILE A 245 36.32 3.73 6.39
N ARG A 246 37.54 3.88 5.85
CA ARG A 246 38.56 2.85 5.60
C ARG A 246 38.40 1.61 6.50
N GLY A 247 38.41 0.43 5.87
CA GLY A 247 38.33 -0.90 6.47
C GLY A 247 38.81 -1.00 7.92
N GLY A 248 37.86 -0.86 8.85
CA GLY A 248 38.12 -0.90 10.29
C GLY A 248 37.07 -0.21 11.16
N GLU A 249 36.28 0.73 10.63
CA GLU A 249 35.34 1.55 11.41
C GLU A 249 33.87 1.12 11.30
N ILE A 250 33.61 -0.17 11.08
CA ILE A 250 32.25 -0.69 10.98
C ILE A 250 32.01 -1.62 12.17
N LEU A 251 31.31 -1.11 13.20
CA LEU A 251 30.93 -1.90 14.39
C LEU A 251 30.04 -3.12 14.06
N TRP A 252 29.40 -3.13 12.88
CA TRP A 252 28.38 -4.12 12.49
C TRP A 252 28.67 -4.79 11.13
N SER A 253 29.93 -4.79 10.67
CA SER A 253 30.33 -5.50 9.45
C SER A 253 30.29 -7.01 9.66
N THR A 254 30.04 -7.76 8.58
CA THR A 254 30.34 -9.19 8.51
C THR A 254 31.78 -9.46 8.96
N ASN A 255 31.99 -10.65 9.53
CA ASN A 255 33.14 -11.14 10.32
C ASN A 255 34.57 -10.88 9.78
N GLU A 256 34.71 -10.31 8.59
CA GLU A 256 35.97 -10.08 7.88
C GLU A 256 36.86 -9.00 8.52
N ASN A 257 36.34 -8.16 9.42
CA ASN A 257 37.08 -7.05 10.05
C ASN A 257 37.05 -7.04 11.59
N ILE A 258 36.73 -8.17 12.25
CA ILE A 258 36.81 -8.21 13.72
C ILE A 258 38.26 -8.01 14.15
N GLN A 259 38.50 -6.98 14.97
CA GLN A 259 39.83 -6.70 15.49
C GLN A 259 40.33 -7.92 16.31
N PRO A 260 41.53 -8.48 16.00
CA PRO A 260 41.98 -9.73 16.60
C PRO A 260 42.00 -9.72 18.14
N TRP A 261 42.27 -8.57 18.75
CA TRP A 261 42.26 -8.43 20.22
C TRP A 261 40.86 -8.64 20.80
N LEU A 262 39.80 -8.18 20.14
CA LEU A 262 38.43 -8.35 20.59
C LEU A 262 38.04 -9.84 20.58
N LEU A 263 38.40 -10.54 19.49
CA LEU A 263 38.20 -11.99 19.37
C LEU A 263 38.98 -12.75 20.47
N LEU A 264 40.24 -12.37 20.72
CA LEU A 264 41.07 -12.98 21.75
C LEU A 264 40.52 -12.72 23.16
N THR A 265 40.00 -11.52 23.45
CA THR A 265 39.39 -11.22 24.75
C THR A 265 38.10 -12.03 24.98
N TYR A 266 37.25 -12.17 23.96
CA TYR A 266 36.06 -13.01 24.04
C TYR A 266 36.42 -14.48 24.26
N LEU A 267 37.33 -15.03 23.47
CA LEU A 267 37.78 -16.42 23.61
C LEU A 267 38.46 -16.65 24.97
N GLY A 268 39.22 -15.68 25.48
CA GLY A 268 39.82 -15.73 26.81
C GLY A 268 38.78 -15.76 27.93
N ALA A 269 37.75 -14.91 27.86
CA ALA A 269 36.65 -14.89 28.84
C ALA A 269 35.86 -16.22 28.83
N VAL A 270 35.53 -16.73 27.64
CA VAL A 270 34.85 -18.02 27.48
C VAL A 270 35.72 -19.17 28.00
N GLY A 271 37.02 -19.17 27.70
CA GLY A 271 37.97 -20.17 28.19
C GLY A 271 38.09 -20.17 29.71
N ALA A 272 38.16 -18.99 30.34
CA ALA A 272 38.19 -18.86 31.79
C ALA A 272 36.92 -19.41 32.46
N ALA A 273 35.74 -19.15 31.87
CA ALA A 273 34.48 -19.71 32.34
C ALA A 273 34.47 -21.24 32.28
N TRP A 274 34.94 -21.82 31.16
CA TRP A 274 35.03 -23.27 31.00
C TRP A 274 36.03 -23.92 31.97
N LEU A 275 37.18 -23.27 32.22
CA LEU A 275 38.15 -23.75 33.21
C LEU A 275 37.57 -23.75 34.63
N ALA A 276 36.81 -22.71 35.00
CA ALA A 276 36.14 -22.64 36.29
C ALA A 276 35.10 -23.76 36.46
N ILE A 277 34.26 -23.98 35.44
CA ILE A 277 33.28 -25.08 35.43
C ILE A 277 34.01 -26.43 35.53
N GLY A 278 35.05 -26.65 34.73
CA GLY A 278 35.84 -27.88 34.75
C GLY A 278 36.50 -28.14 36.12
N TYR A 279 37.00 -27.10 36.78
CA TYR A 279 37.58 -27.20 38.12
C TYR A 279 36.53 -27.60 39.18
N VAL A 280 35.33 -27.01 39.13
CA VAL A 280 34.23 -27.39 40.02
C VAL A 280 33.83 -28.86 39.80
N VAL A 281 33.69 -29.29 38.55
CA VAL A 281 33.40 -30.69 38.21
C VAL A 281 34.51 -31.62 38.71
N PHE A 282 35.77 -31.26 38.52
CA PHE A 282 36.91 -32.02 39.03
C PHE A 282 36.87 -32.17 40.55
N GLN A 283 36.56 -31.10 41.29
CA GLN A 283 36.43 -31.15 42.75
C GLN A 283 35.27 -32.05 43.20
N ILE A 284 34.12 -31.99 42.52
CA ILE A 284 32.98 -32.89 42.79
C ILE A 284 33.38 -34.36 42.57
N LEU A 285 34.06 -34.66 41.48
CA LEU A 285 34.55 -36.03 41.19
C LEU A 285 35.59 -36.49 42.22
N LYS A 286 36.48 -35.60 42.65
CA LYS A 286 37.48 -35.86 43.68
C LYS A 286 36.83 -36.20 45.02
N ILE A 287 35.85 -35.42 45.48
CA ILE A 287 35.09 -35.67 46.71
C ILE A 287 34.33 -37.01 46.63
N ARG A 288 33.68 -37.30 45.49
CA ARG A 288 32.97 -38.56 45.28
C ARG A 288 33.89 -39.79 45.38
N ARG A 289 35.16 -39.65 45.00
CA ARG A 289 36.16 -40.73 45.10
C ARG A 289 36.55 -40.99 46.56
N TYR A 290 36.77 -39.95 47.36
CA TYR A 290 37.09 -40.09 48.79
C TYR A 290 35.90 -40.55 49.65
N SER A 291 34.66 -40.29 49.23
CA SER A 291 33.46 -40.77 49.93
C SER A 291 33.18 -42.28 49.75
N LYS A 292 33.93 -42.98 48.88
CA LYS A 292 33.76 -44.42 48.59
C LYS A 292 34.78 -45.31 49.32
N GLU A 293 35.73 -44.72 50.04
CA GLU A 293 36.61 -45.39 51.02
C GLU A 293 35.99 -45.24 52.42
#